data_AF-A0AAD7B0C0-F1
#
_entry.id   AF-A0AAD7B0C0-F1
#
_cell.length_a   1.000
_cell.length_b   1.000
_cell.length_c   1.000
_cell.angle_alpha   90.00
_cell.angle_beta   90.00
_cell.angle_gamma   90.00
#
_symmetry.space_group_name_H-M   'P 1'
#
loop_
_entity.id
_entity.type
_entity.pdbx_description
1 polymer ?
#
loop_
_entity_poly.entity_id
_entity_poly.type
_entity_poly.pdbx_seq_one_letter_code
_entity_poly.pdbx_strand_id
1 'polypeptide(L)' 'MSFTDDAATKLTDSLRRRCFNCRTAETTVWRRSNLSAGKILCNKCGLYERTHSRCRPEGFAQPSTKRGAGMTVSTD' A
#
# COMPACT_ATOMS: atom_id res chain seq x y z
N MET A 1 -13.59 4.89 9.94
CA MET A 1 -12.70 5.41 8.86
C MET A 1 -12.49 4.32 7.83
N SER A 2 -12.87 4.59 6.59
CA SER A 2 -12.64 3.72 5.43
C SER A 2 -11.39 4.17 4.66
N PHE A 3 -10.88 3.28 3.81
CA PHE A 3 -9.69 3.54 3.01
C PHE A 3 -9.98 3.29 1.53
N THR A 4 -9.37 4.08 0.66
CA THR A 4 -9.43 3.92 -0.79
C THR A 4 -8.05 3.93 -1.40
N ASP A 5 -7.80 3.02 -2.34
CA ASP A 5 -6.63 2.99 -3.20
C ASP A 5 -6.89 3.62 -4.58
N ASP A 6 -8.08 4.18 -4.79
CA ASP A 6 -8.47 4.82 -6.04
C ASP A 6 -8.01 6.30 -6.06
N ALA A 7 -7.36 6.69 -7.15
CA ALA A 7 -6.74 8.00 -7.33
C ALA A 7 -7.72 9.09 -7.81
N ALA A 8 -8.92 8.72 -8.24
CA ALA A 8 -10.00 9.64 -8.62
C ALA A 8 -10.96 9.91 -7.45
N THR A 9 -10.98 9.03 -6.45
CA THR A 9 -11.87 9.17 -5.29
C THR A 9 -11.62 10.47 -4.51
N LYS A 10 -12.69 11.25 -4.31
CA LYS A 10 -12.70 12.44 -3.48
C LYS A 10 -12.68 12.02 -2.00
N LEU A 11 -11.70 12.53 -1.25
CA LEU A 11 -11.59 12.22 0.18
C LEU A 11 -12.65 12.96 0.99
N THR A 12 -13.11 12.31 2.05
CA THR A 12 -14.03 12.85 3.06
C THR A 12 -13.40 12.68 4.44
N ASP A 13 -14.02 13.25 5.47
CA ASP A 13 -13.58 13.05 6.86
C ASP A 13 -13.50 11.56 7.24
N SER A 14 -14.42 10.76 6.71
CA SER A 14 -14.50 9.33 6.97
C SER A 14 -13.66 8.46 6.02
N LEU A 15 -13.12 9.00 4.91
CA LEU A 15 -12.44 8.24 3.85
C LEU A 15 -11.02 8.76 3.56
N ARG A 16 -10.00 7.93 3.82
CA ARG A 16 -8.59 8.28 3.61
C ARG A 16 -7.94 7.46 2.50
N ARG A 17 -6.85 7.97 1.93
CA ARG A 17 -6.06 7.23 0.94
C ARG A 17 -5.28 6.09 1.59
N ARG A 18 -5.11 5.02 0.83
CA ARG A 18 -4.28 3.88 1.15
C ARG A 18 -3.50 3.47 -0.10
N CYS A 19 -2.24 3.14 0.08
CA CYS A 19 -1.39 2.69 -1.02
C CYS A 19 -1.91 1.37 -1.58
N PHE A 20 -2.10 1.30 -2.90
CA PHE A 20 -2.50 0.09 -3.61
C PHE A 20 -1.49 -1.06 -3.44
N ASN A 21 -0.20 -0.75 -3.43
CA ASN A 21 0.85 -1.77 -3.32
C ASN A 21 1.14 -2.19 -1.87
N CYS A 22 1.47 -1.27 -0.95
CA CYS A 22 1.91 -1.65 0.40
C CYS A 22 0.89 -1.38 1.53
N ARG A 23 -0.33 -0.94 1.19
CA ARG A 23 -1.42 -0.65 2.14
C ARG A 23 -1.12 0.42 3.21
N THR A 24 -0.01 1.14 3.14
CA THR A 24 0.21 2.28 4.04
C THR A 24 -0.85 3.36 3.82
N ALA A 25 -1.36 3.93 4.91
CA ALA A 25 -2.18 5.13 4.91
C ALA A 25 -1.37 6.40 5.18
N GLU A 26 -0.07 6.23 5.46
CA GLU A 26 0.85 7.30 5.80
C GLU A 26 1.95 7.39 4.74
N THR A 27 2.12 8.58 4.21
CA THR A 27 3.15 8.89 3.22
C THR A 27 3.28 10.40 3.14
N THR A 28 4.48 10.88 2.82
CA THR A 28 4.73 12.31 2.59
C THR A 28 4.04 12.82 1.34
N VAL A 29 4.01 11.98 0.29
CA VAL A 29 3.39 12.29 -1.00
C VAL A 29 2.67 11.06 -1.53
N TRP A 30 1.49 11.28 -2.12
CA TRP A 30 0.74 10.28 -2.87
C TRP A 30 1.10 10.39 -4.35
N ARG A 31 1.32 9.24 -5.00
CA ARG A 31 1.66 9.13 -6.43
C ARG A 31 0.60 8.32 -7.15
N ARG A 32 0.36 8.60 -8.43
CA ARG A 32 -0.45 7.71 -9.29
C ARG A 32 0.42 6.52 -9.73
N SER A 33 -0.16 5.33 -9.81
CA SER A 33 0.53 4.18 -10.35
C SER A 33 0.68 4.32 -11.87
N ASN A 34 1.85 3.93 -12.38
CA ASN A 34 2.11 3.85 -13.81
C ASN A 34 1.75 2.46 -14.37
N LEU A 35 1.67 1.45 -13.49
CA LEU A 35 1.38 0.07 -13.86
C LEU A 35 -0.10 -0.27 -13.73
N SER A 36 -0.81 0.37 -12.79
CA SER A 36 -2.23 0.16 -12.52
C SER A 36 -2.97 1.49 -12.63
N ALA A 37 -3.51 1.77 -13.81
CA ALA A 37 -4.25 2.99 -14.07
C ALA A 37 -5.36 3.22 -13.03
N GLY A 38 -5.49 4.46 -12.58
CA GLY A 38 -6.48 4.83 -11.56
C GLY A 38 -6.10 4.46 -10.12
N LYS A 39 -4.98 3.77 -9.87
CA LYS A 39 -4.52 3.45 -8.52
C LYS A 39 -3.58 4.49 -7.92
N ILE A 40 -3.66 4.66 -6.61
CA ILE A 40 -2.78 5.53 -5.82
C ILE A 40 -1.74 4.72 -5.04
N LEU A 41 -0.53 5.26 -4.97
CA LEU A 41 0.62 4.68 -4.29
C LEU A 41 1.21 5.66 -3.29
N CYS A 42 1.86 5.14 -2.26
CA CYS A 42 2.74 5.94 -1.43
C CYS A 42 4.00 6.34 -2.21
N ASN A 43 4.77 7.27 -1.65
CA ASN A 43 5.96 7.82 -2.30
C ASN A 43 6.96 6.71 -2.68
N LYS A 44 7.24 5.77 -1.76
CA LYS A 44 8.23 4.72 -1.99
C LYS A 44 7.79 3.70 -3.05
N CYS A 45 6.51 3.32 -3.07
CA CYS A 45 5.99 2.40 -4.08
C CYS A 45 5.93 3.06 -5.47
N GLY A 46 5.44 4.30 -5.56
CA GLY A 46 5.38 5.01 -6.85
C GLY A 46 6.76 5.34 -7.42
N LEU A 47 7.75 5.65 -6.59
CA LEU A 47 9.14 5.80 -7.05
C LEU A 47 9.72 4.47 -7.54
N TYR A 48 9.45 3.37 -6.82
CA TYR A 48 9.93 2.05 -7.22
C TYR A 48 9.38 1.63 -8.59
N GLU A 49 8.07 1.81 -8.83
CA GLU A 49 7.46 1.53 -10.14
C GLU A 49 8.12 2.34 -11.25
N ARG A 50 8.38 3.64 -11.03
CA ARG A 50 9.04 4.50 -12.02
C ARG A 50 10.45 4.04 -12.37
N THR A 51 11.21 3.55 -11.39
CA THR A 51 12.62 3.17 -11.60
C THR A 51 12.78 1.76 -12.14
N HIS A 52 11.94 0.82 -11.69
CA HIS A 52 12.11 -0.61 -12.00
C HIS A 52 11.05 -1.16 -12.95
N SER A 53 10.08 -0.33 -13.35
CA SER A 53 8.94 -0.71 -14.20
C SER A 53 8.19 -1.95 -13.70
N ARG A 54 8.19 -2.18 -12.38
CA ARG A 54 7.53 -3.31 -11.72
C ARG A 54 7.05 -2.91 -10.33
N CYS A 55 6.08 -3.65 -9.80
CA CYS A 55 5.58 -3.44 -8.44
C CYS A 55 6.70 -3.65 -7.41
N ARG A 56 6.67 -2.87 -6.31
CA ARG A 56 7.63 -3.04 -5.21
C ARG A 56 7.37 -4.40 -4.56
N PRO A 57 8.37 -5.31 -4.49
CA PRO A 57 8.21 -6.59 -3.84
C PRO A 57 7.93 -6.37 -2.35
N GLU A 58 6.94 -7.08 -1.82
CA GLU A 58 6.51 -6.99 -0.43
C GLU A 58 7.49 -7.75 0.48
N GLY A 59 8.63 -7.13 0.81
CA GLY A 59 9.51 -7.64 1.88
C GLY A 59 9.16 -7.11 3.28
N PHE A 60 8.31 -6.08 3.38
CA PHE A 60 8.09 -5.31 4.61
C PHE A 60 6.69 -4.69 4.68
N ALA A 61 5.66 -5.38 4.20
CA ALA A 61 4.30 -4.84 4.14
C ALA A 61 3.35 -5.46 5.18
N GLN A 62 3.60 -5.26 6.48
CA GLN A 62 2.57 -5.33 7.55
C GLN A 62 3.02 -4.51 8.78
N PRO A 63 2.11 -3.96 9.64
CA PRO A 63 0.75 -4.45 9.92
C PRO A 63 -0.36 -3.39 10.15
N SER A 64 -1.59 -3.70 9.75
CA SER A 64 -2.79 -3.35 10.55
C SER A 64 -3.97 -4.20 10.09
N THR A 65 -4.03 -5.46 10.53
CA THR A 65 -4.93 -5.86 11.62
C THR A 65 -4.35 -7.11 12.28
N LYS A 66 -4.01 -7.04 13.57
CA LYS A 66 -3.59 -8.21 14.34
C LYS A 66 -4.82 -9.09 14.63
N ARG A 67 -4.84 -10.34 14.18
CA ARG A 67 -5.37 -11.47 14.97
C ARG A 67 -4.44 -12.66 14.74
N GLY A 68 -3.98 -13.24 15.83
CA GLY A 68 -2.86 -14.19 15.84
C GLY A 68 -3.16 -15.51 15.14
N ALA A 69 -2.11 -16.11 14.61
CA ALA A 69 -1.89 -17.55 14.49
C ALA A 69 -0.37 -17.75 14.38
N GLY A 70 0.13 -18.73 15.12
CA GLY A 70 1.53 -18.85 15.54
C GLY A 70 2.55 -19.03 14.41
N MET A 71 3.72 -18.45 14.66
CA MET A 71 4.98 -19.14 14.36
C MET A 71 5.02 -20.41 15.20
N THR A 72 4.84 -21.58 14.59
CA THR A 72 5.39 -22.81 15.15
C THR A 72 6.72 -23.04 14.48
N VAL A 73 7.75 -23.03 15.31
CA VAL A 73 9.14 -23.32 14.99
C VAL A 73 9.24 -24.70 14.34
N SER A 74 10.20 -24.87 13.42
CA SER A 74 10.64 -26.18 12.94
C SER A 74 11.21 -27.00 14.10
N THR A 75 10.82 -28.27 14.22
CA THR A 75 11.72 -29.40 14.55
C THR A 75 10.98 -30.71 14.21
N ASP A 76 11.46 -31.40 13.17
CA ASP A 76 11.79 -32.83 13.21
C ASP A 76 13.03 -33.01 12.32
#